data_AF-A0A316GNN0-F1
#
_entry.id   AF-A0A316GNN0-F1
#
_cell.length_a   1.000
_cell.length_b   1.000
_cell.length_c   1.000
_cell.angle_alpha   90.00
_cell.angle_beta   90.00
_cell.angle_gamma   90.00
#
_symmetry.space_group_name_H-M   'P 1'
#
loop_
_entity.id
_entity.type
_entity.pdbx_description
1 polymer ?
#
loop_
_entity_poly.entity_id
_entity_poly.type
_entity_poly.pdbx_seq_one_letter_code
_entity_poly.pdbx_strand_id
1 'polypeptide(L)'
;MTGILHRFIQDERGAVTVDWTALSSAAVAMALATVAVLNDGISTMVSRMDAELRNQQMSDNYIGFTPTHFEPAFALGFTTASYAEDLFEIANQMMNQDIIDAMAIGIEAIENGTLSQDDAVTLIALASVARQRNIIDAQIFDYYFGTADSTGVMYDLF
;
A
#
# COMPACT_ATOMS: atom_id res chain seq x y z
N MET A 1 -60.93 -19.60 -31.90
CA MET A 1 -59.64 -20.19 -31.43
C MET A 1 -58.48 -19.80 -32.36
N THR A 2 -58.30 -18.51 -32.68
CA THR A 2 -57.37 -18.04 -33.73
C THR A 2 -56.38 -16.96 -33.25
N GLY A 3 -56.46 -16.54 -31.98
CA GLY A 3 -55.65 -15.45 -31.42
C GLY A 3 -54.32 -15.87 -30.78
N ILE A 4 -54.17 -17.13 -30.36
CA ILE A 4 -52.94 -17.61 -29.69
C ILE A 4 -51.80 -17.80 -30.69
N LEU A 5 -52.10 -18.34 -31.89
CA LEU A 5 -51.10 -18.55 -32.94
C LEU A 5 -50.54 -17.24 -33.50
N HIS A 6 -51.35 -16.18 -33.57
CA HIS A 6 -50.90 -14.86 -34.03
C HIS A 6 -49.94 -14.19 -33.05
N ARG A 7 -50.13 -14.35 -31.73
CA ARG A 7 -49.21 -13.82 -30.71
C ARG A 7 -47.88 -14.56 -30.70
N PHE A 8 -47.90 -15.89 -30.90
CA PHE A 8 -46.68 -16.70 -30.95
C PHE A 8 -45.76 -16.32 -32.12
N ILE A 9 -46.33 -16.06 -33.30
CA ILE A 9 -45.57 -15.63 -34.49
C ILE A 9 -45.08 -14.17 -34.37
N GLN A 10 -45.79 -13.32 -33.61
CA GLN A 10 -45.35 -11.95 -33.33
C GLN A 10 -44.25 -11.87 -32.27
N ASP A 11 -44.28 -12.74 -31.24
CA ASP A 11 -43.25 -12.77 -30.18
C ASP A 11 -41.90 -13.32 -30.68
N GLU A 12 -41.88 -14.21 -31.68
CA GLU A 12 -40.61 -14.71 -32.25
C GLU A 12 -39.90 -13.69 -33.15
N ARG A 13 -40.54 -12.57 -33.53
CA ARG A 13 -39.90 -11.50 -34.32
C ARG A 13 -39.00 -10.57 -33.50
N GLY A 14 -38.92 -10.76 -32.19
CA GLY A 14 -38.09 -9.96 -31.28
C GLY A 14 -36.83 -10.66 -30.75
N ALA A 15 -36.67 -11.97 -30.96
CA ALA A 15 -35.49 -12.70 -30.51
C ALA A 15 -34.36 -12.52 -31.52
N VAL A 16 -33.48 -11.55 -31.27
CA VAL A 16 -32.18 -11.49 -31.93
C VAL A 16 -31.42 -12.75 -31.49
N THR A 17 -31.39 -13.77 -32.34
CA THR A 17 -30.50 -14.92 -32.15
C THR A 17 -29.07 -14.40 -32.32
N VAL A 18 -28.45 -14.02 -31.20
CA VAL A 18 -27.01 -13.78 -31.17
C VAL A 18 -26.37 -15.13 -31.45
N ASP A 19 -25.70 -15.25 -32.60
CA ASP A 19 -25.02 -16.48 -32.98
C ASP A 19 -24.06 -16.89 -31.84
N TRP A 20 -24.01 -18.18 -31.51
CA TRP A 20 -23.19 -18.68 -30.39
C TRP A 20 -21.70 -18.35 -30.62
N THR A 21 -21.30 -18.19 -31.87
CA THR A 21 -19.98 -17.70 -32.28
C THR A 21 -19.71 -16.29 -31.75
N ALA A 22 -20.70 -15.39 -31.80
CA ALA A 22 -20.58 -14.03 -31.29
C ALA A 22 -20.46 -14.02 -29.76
N LEU A 23 -21.26 -14.82 -29.05
CA LEU A 23 -21.14 -14.98 -27.59
C LEU A 23 -19.77 -15.56 -27.19
N SER A 24 -19.29 -16.57 -27.93
CA SER A 24 -17.98 -17.17 -27.68
C SER A 24 -16.85 -16.16 -27.94
N SER A 25 -16.95 -15.38 -29.02
CA SER A 25 -15.96 -14.34 -29.33
C SER A 25 -15.95 -13.21 -28.30
N ALA A 26 -17.10 -12.82 -27.76
CA ALA A 26 -17.20 -11.82 -26.70
C ALA A 26 -16.56 -12.32 -25.40
N ALA A 27 -16.76 -13.60 -25.05
CA ALA A 27 -16.10 -14.21 -23.90
C ALA A 27 -14.57 -14.23 -24.06
N VAL A 28 -14.07 -14.58 -25.26
CA VAL A 28 -12.64 -14.55 -25.57
C VAL A 28 -12.08 -13.12 -25.53
N ALA A 29 -12.82 -12.13 -26.05
CA ALA A 29 -12.40 -10.73 -26.01
C ALA A 29 -12.28 -10.21 -24.56
N MET A 30 -13.20 -10.59 -23.68
CA MET A 30 -13.12 -10.27 -22.25
C MET A 30 -11.94 -10.97 -21.56
N ALA A 31 -11.65 -12.23 -21.91
CA ALA A 31 -10.48 -12.94 -21.41
C ALA A 31 -9.15 -12.29 -21.85
N LEU A 32 -9.08 -11.79 -23.09
CA LEU A 32 -7.90 -11.07 -23.58
C LEU A 32 -7.75 -9.69 -22.90
N ALA A 33 -8.86 -9.00 -22.67
CA ALA A 33 -8.86 -7.72 -21.97
C ALA A 33 -8.35 -7.87 -20.52
N THR A 34 -8.77 -8.92 -19.81
CA THR A 34 -8.26 -9.18 -18.45
C THR A 34 -6.78 -9.56 -18.46
N VAL A 35 -6.31 -10.35 -19.43
CA VAL A 35 -4.88 -10.67 -19.57
C VAL A 35 -4.05 -9.41 -19.84
N ALA A 36 -4.56 -8.46 -20.63
CA ALA A 36 -3.86 -7.20 -20.86
C ALA A 36 -3.66 -6.40 -19.56
N VAL A 37 -4.72 -6.24 -18.75
CA VAL A 37 -4.63 -5.57 -17.44
C VAL A 37 -3.68 -6.30 -16.49
N LEU A 38 -3.69 -7.63 -16.48
CA LEU A 38 -2.77 -8.43 -15.67
C LEU A 38 -1.31 -8.26 -16.10
N ASN A 39 -1.03 -8.22 -17.40
CA ASN A 39 0.33 -8.02 -17.90
C ASN A 39 0.87 -6.63 -17.52
N ASP A 40 0.06 -5.59 -17.59
CA ASP A 40 0.45 -4.24 -17.15
C ASP A 40 0.72 -4.20 -15.64
N GLY A 41 -0.12 -4.89 -14.85
CA GLY A 41 0.06 -5.05 -13.41
C GLY A 41 1.36 -5.81 -13.07
N ILE A 42 1.62 -6.94 -13.74
CA ILE A 42 2.85 -7.72 -13.56
C ILE A 42 4.07 -6.90 -13.98
N SER A 43 4.03 -6.19 -15.10
CA SER A 43 5.13 -5.34 -15.55
C SER A 43 5.46 -4.25 -14.53
N THR A 44 4.43 -3.63 -13.96
CA THR A 44 4.60 -2.60 -12.91
C THR A 44 5.26 -3.20 -11.67
N MET A 45 4.81 -4.39 -11.24
CA MET A 45 5.40 -5.11 -10.11
C MET A 45 6.86 -5.47 -10.36
N VAL A 46 7.19 -5.97 -11.56
CA VAL A 46 8.57 -6.31 -11.95
C VAL A 46 9.46 -5.08 -11.94
N SER A 47 9.01 -3.95 -12.49
CA SER A 47 9.76 -2.70 -12.46
C SER A 47 9.99 -2.19 -11.03
N ARG A 48 9.00 -2.32 -10.13
CA ARG A 48 9.18 -1.99 -8.71
C ARG A 48 10.21 -2.90 -8.06
N MET A 49 10.11 -4.22 -8.23
CA MET A 49 11.10 -5.16 -7.67
C MET A 49 12.52 -4.88 -8.16
N ASP A 50 12.73 -4.55 -9.43
CA ASP A 50 14.06 -4.22 -9.94
C ASP A 50 14.62 -2.94 -9.29
N ALA A 51 13.77 -1.92 -9.11
CA ALA A 51 14.15 -0.70 -8.38
C ALA A 51 14.50 -0.99 -6.92
N GLU A 52 13.73 -1.86 -6.25
CA GLU A 52 13.99 -2.31 -4.88
C GLU A 52 15.32 -3.05 -4.76
N LEU A 53 15.57 -4.03 -5.63
CA LEU A 53 16.82 -4.80 -5.62
C LEU A 53 18.03 -3.90 -5.87
N ARG A 54 17.90 -2.93 -6.79
CA ARG A 54 18.96 -1.97 -7.06
C ARG A 54 19.23 -1.06 -5.86
N ASN A 55 18.18 -0.56 -5.20
CA ASN A 55 18.32 0.25 -3.99
C ASN A 55 18.92 -0.56 -2.83
N GLN A 56 18.51 -1.82 -2.66
CA GLN A 56 19.07 -2.72 -1.64
C GLN A 56 20.53 -3.07 -1.91
N GLN A 57 20.91 -3.30 -3.17
CA GLN A 57 22.32 -3.51 -3.54
C GLN A 57 23.20 -2.28 -3.27
N MET A 58 22.64 -1.07 -3.34
CA MET A 58 23.35 0.16 -2.98
C MET A 58 23.33 0.43 -1.47
N SER A 59 22.33 -0.09 -0.76
CA SER A 59 22.17 0.00 0.69
C SER A 59 22.74 -1.26 1.38
N ASP A 60 24.06 -1.46 1.31
CA ASP A 60 24.80 -2.47 2.10
C ASP A 60 24.88 -2.11 3.60
N ASN A 61 23.86 -1.38 4.09
CA ASN A 61 23.79 -0.85 5.43
C ASN A 61 22.95 -1.81 6.27
N TYR A 62 23.55 -2.40 7.31
CA TYR A 62 22.81 -3.24 8.25
C TYR A 62 21.69 -2.43 8.91
N ILE A 63 20.45 -2.88 8.71
CA ILE A 63 19.26 -2.27 9.29
C ILE A 63 18.99 -2.95 10.63
N GLY A 64 19.05 -2.18 11.70
CA GLY A 64 18.89 -2.66 13.07
C GLY A 64 17.82 -1.89 13.83
N PHE A 65 17.13 -2.59 14.74
CA PHE A 65 16.17 -1.94 15.63
C PHE A 65 16.89 -0.86 16.44
N THR A 66 16.34 0.36 16.42
CA THR A 66 16.91 1.53 17.09
C THR A 66 15.89 2.03 18.12
N PRO A 67 16.03 1.64 19.41
CA PRO A 67 15.08 2.01 20.46
C PRO A 67 14.91 3.52 20.62
N THR A 68 15.96 4.30 20.33
CA THR A 68 15.96 5.76 20.50
C THR A 68 14.92 6.48 19.65
N HIS A 69 14.46 5.90 18.53
CA HIS A 69 13.38 6.48 17.72
C HIS A 69 12.00 6.36 18.37
N PHE A 70 11.84 5.43 19.30
CA PHE A 70 10.58 5.13 19.99
C PHE A 70 10.52 5.73 21.40
N GLU A 71 11.58 6.42 21.85
CA GLU A 71 11.65 7.03 23.19
C GLU A 71 10.41 7.87 23.55
N PRO A 72 9.85 8.71 22.66
CA PRO A 72 8.62 9.44 22.97
C PRO A 72 7.44 8.50 23.30
N ALA A 73 7.27 7.44 22.51
CA ALA A 73 6.19 6.48 22.68
C ALA A 73 6.42 5.58 23.92
N PHE A 74 7.66 5.28 24.27
CA PHE A 74 8.02 4.57 25.51
C PHE A 74 7.79 5.42 26.75
N ALA A 75 8.19 6.69 26.73
CA ALA A 75 8.07 7.60 27.86
C ALA A 75 6.61 7.81 28.29
N LEU A 76 5.69 7.75 27.33
CA LEU A 76 4.25 7.93 27.54
C LEU A 76 3.50 6.61 27.75
N GLY A 77 4.19 5.48 27.66
CA GLY A 77 3.62 4.15 27.89
C GLY A 77 2.71 3.65 26.77
N PHE A 78 2.79 4.23 25.57
CA PHE A 78 2.00 3.82 24.41
C PHE A 78 2.51 2.55 23.75
N THR A 79 3.77 2.20 23.97
CA THR A 79 4.37 0.98 23.42
C THR A 79 5.43 0.41 24.36
N THR A 80 5.85 -0.82 24.10
CA THR A 80 6.94 -1.51 24.80
C THR A 80 8.06 -1.79 23.82
N ALA A 81 9.30 -1.95 24.31
CA ALA A 81 10.44 -2.26 23.45
C ALA A 81 10.19 -3.50 22.57
N SER A 82 9.56 -4.54 23.12
CA SER A 82 9.20 -5.76 22.37
C SER A 82 8.21 -5.45 21.24
N TYR A 83 7.15 -4.70 21.51
CA TYR A 83 6.14 -4.41 20.48
C TYR A 83 6.68 -3.48 19.39
N ALA A 84 7.53 -2.51 19.76
CA ALA A 84 8.21 -1.64 18.80
C ALA A 84 9.21 -2.42 17.91
N GLU A 85 9.91 -3.42 18.47
CA GLU A 85 10.79 -4.30 17.72
C GLU A 85 10.00 -5.16 16.73
N ASP A 86 8.87 -5.75 17.13
CA ASP A 86 7.99 -6.49 16.23
C ASP A 86 7.51 -5.63 15.05
N LEU A 87 7.05 -4.40 15.33
CA LEU A 87 6.63 -3.46 14.29
C LEU A 87 7.79 -3.05 13.37
N PHE A 88 8.99 -2.89 13.91
CA PHE A 88 10.18 -2.61 13.14
C PHE A 88 10.57 -3.78 12.23
N GLU A 89 10.51 -5.01 12.70
CA GLU A 89 10.76 -6.20 11.88
C GLU A 89 9.76 -6.31 10.73
N ILE A 90 8.48 -6.04 11.00
CA ILE A 90 7.44 -5.98 9.98
C ILE A 90 7.77 -4.91 8.95
N ALA A 91 8.08 -3.69 9.37
CA ALA A 91 8.48 -2.59 8.48
C ALA A 91 9.73 -2.95 7.67
N ASN A 92 10.69 -3.66 8.26
CA ASN A 92 11.91 -4.10 7.58
C ASN A 92 11.66 -5.26 6.60
N GLN A 93 10.48 -5.88 6.58
CA GLN A 93 10.11 -6.85 5.55
C GLN A 93 9.39 -6.20 4.36
N MET A 94 8.96 -4.94 4.50
CA MET A 94 8.25 -4.22 3.45
C MET A 94 9.18 -3.76 2.31
N MET A 95 8.61 -3.60 1.11
CA MET A 95 9.29 -2.96 -0.01
C MET A 95 9.43 -1.45 0.26
N ASN A 96 10.45 -0.80 -0.30
CA ASN A 96 10.63 0.64 -0.10
C ASN A 96 9.44 1.44 -0.62
N GLN A 97 8.84 1.04 -1.76
CA GLN A 97 7.62 1.68 -2.25
C GLN A 97 6.44 1.55 -1.27
N ASP A 98 6.25 0.38 -0.65
CA ASP A 98 5.16 0.17 0.31
C ASP A 98 5.37 1.02 1.57
N ILE A 99 6.63 1.20 1.99
CA ILE A 99 6.99 2.09 3.10
C ILE A 99 6.69 3.55 2.74
N ILE A 100 7.06 4.00 1.53
CA ILE A 100 6.77 5.36 1.06
C ILE A 100 5.27 5.62 1.04
N ASP A 101 4.49 4.69 0.47
CA ASP A 101 3.04 4.82 0.35
C ASP A 101 2.38 4.87 1.74
N ALA A 102 2.78 3.96 2.65
CA ALA A 102 2.28 3.94 4.02
C ALA A 102 2.65 5.21 4.81
N MET A 103 3.88 5.71 4.63
CA MET A 103 4.32 6.95 5.26
C MET A 103 3.56 8.18 4.75
N ALA A 104 3.26 8.25 3.45
CA ALA A 104 2.46 9.33 2.90
C ALA A 104 1.06 9.40 3.53
N ILE A 105 0.42 8.23 3.70
CA ILE A 105 -0.87 8.11 4.40
C ILE A 105 -0.74 8.53 5.87
N GLY A 106 0.31 8.07 6.55
CA GLY A 106 0.55 8.43 7.95
C GLY A 106 0.81 9.92 8.16
N ILE A 107 1.59 10.56 7.28
CA ILE A 107 1.84 12.00 7.32
C ILE A 107 0.55 12.79 7.05
N GLU A 108 -0.27 12.37 6.09
CA GLU A 108 -1.59 12.98 5.87
C GLU A 108 -2.50 12.85 7.12
N ALA A 109 -2.45 11.71 7.81
CA ALA A 109 -3.18 11.52 9.06
C ALA A 109 -2.65 12.39 10.22
N ILE A 110 -1.33 12.68 10.26
CA ILE A 110 -0.73 13.67 11.16
C ILE A 110 -1.30 15.06 10.87
N GLU A 111 -1.28 15.49 9.61
CA GLU A 111 -1.74 16.82 9.20
C GLU A 111 -3.23 17.03 9.48
N ASN A 112 -4.04 15.98 9.33
CA ASN A 112 -5.47 15.99 9.60
C ASN A 112 -5.81 15.77 11.09
N GLY A 113 -4.83 15.46 11.94
CA GLY A 113 -5.03 15.19 13.37
C GLY A 113 -5.87 13.93 13.64
N THR A 114 -5.91 12.99 12.69
CA THR A 114 -6.73 11.76 12.78
C THR A 114 -5.91 10.52 13.09
N LEU A 115 -4.60 10.66 13.31
CA LEU A 115 -3.71 9.55 13.59
C LEU A 115 -4.01 8.92 14.96
N SER A 116 -4.22 7.60 15.00
CA SER A 116 -4.38 6.86 16.25
C SER A 116 -3.03 6.62 16.93
N GLN A 117 -3.04 6.33 18.24
CA GLN A 117 -1.81 6.03 18.99
C GLN A 117 -1.08 4.77 18.50
N ASP A 118 -1.82 3.77 18.00
CA ASP A 118 -1.23 2.55 17.47
C ASP A 118 -0.60 2.78 16.08
N ASP A 119 -1.28 3.56 15.23
CA ASP A 119 -0.77 3.94 13.90
C ASP A 119 0.46 4.84 14.03
N ALA A 120 0.48 5.68 15.06
CA ALA A 120 1.59 6.49 15.48
C ALA A 120 2.88 5.68 15.71
N VAL A 121 2.81 4.60 16.49
CA VAL A 121 3.97 3.73 16.76
C VAL A 121 4.40 2.99 15.50
N THR A 122 3.45 2.55 14.68
CA THR A 122 3.71 1.91 13.39
C THR A 122 4.43 2.86 12.44
N LEU A 123 4.02 4.13 12.40
CA LEU A 123 4.62 5.15 11.56
C LEU A 123 6.06 5.47 11.97
N ILE A 124 6.36 5.48 13.28
CA ILE A 124 7.74 5.58 13.79
C ILE A 124 8.59 4.40 13.31
N ALA A 125 8.04 3.18 13.33
CA ALA A 125 8.74 1.99 12.86
C ALA A 125 9.06 2.06 11.35
N LEU A 126 8.08 2.47 10.54
CA LEU A 126 8.26 2.70 9.10
C LEU A 126 9.33 3.76 8.82
N ALA A 127 9.26 4.90 9.52
CA ALA A 127 10.23 5.98 9.37
C ALA A 127 11.64 5.57 9.79
N SER A 128 11.78 4.78 10.86
CA SER A 128 13.06 4.24 11.32
C SER A 128 13.74 3.38 10.25
N VAL A 129 12.99 2.48 9.61
CA VAL A 129 13.49 1.64 8.51
C VAL A 129 13.80 2.50 7.29
N ALA A 130 12.92 3.45 6.94
CA ALA A 130 13.09 4.32 5.79
C ALA A 130 14.37 5.17 5.87
N ARG A 131 14.68 5.69 7.07
CA ARG A 131 15.92 6.41 7.33
C ARG A 131 17.14 5.52 7.15
N GLN A 132 17.12 4.30 7.71
CA GLN A 132 18.27 3.39 7.64
C GLN A 132 18.54 2.87 6.23
N ARG A 133 17.49 2.75 5.42
CA ARG A 133 17.54 2.40 3.99
C ARG A 133 17.82 3.57 3.05
N ASN A 134 17.99 4.78 3.59
CA ASN A 134 18.19 6.00 2.80
C ASN A 134 17.06 6.24 1.78
N ILE A 135 15.83 5.89 2.14
CA ILE A 135 14.62 6.11 1.33
C ILE A 135 14.14 7.56 1.47
N ILE A 136 14.22 8.07 2.70
CA ILE A 136 13.81 9.43 3.08
C ILE A 136 15.03 10.21 3.55
N ASP A 137 14.98 11.53 3.37
CA ASP A 137 16.00 12.43 3.89
C ASP A 137 15.94 12.50 5.43
N ALA A 138 17.12 12.62 6.07
CA ALA A 138 17.23 12.83 7.50
C ALA A 138 16.45 14.07 7.97
N GLN A 139 16.38 15.14 7.15
CA GLN A 139 15.62 16.35 7.48
C GLN A 139 14.13 16.10 7.62
N ILE A 140 13.56 15.24 6.76
CA ILE A 140 12.13 14.87 6.81
C ILE A 140 11.87 14.01 8.04
N PHE A 141 12.77 13.06 8.32
CA PHE A 141 12.68 12.22 9.50
C PHE A 141 12.70 13.07 10.80
N ASP A 142 13.65 13.98 10.92
CA ASP A 142 13.81 14.84 12.09
C ASP A 142 12.63 15.78 12.28
N TYR A 143 12.05 16.29 11.19
CA TYR A 143 10.88 17.16 11.23
C TYR A 143 9.63 16.44 11.76
N TYR A 144 9.32 15.25 11.24
CA TYR A 144 8.11 14.54 11.63
C TYR A 144 8.28 13.75 12.93
N PHE A 145 9.36 12.98 13.06
CA PHE A 145 9.50 11.97 14.12
C PHE A 145 10.39 12.41 15.26
N GLY A 146 11.36 13.30 14.97
CA GLY A 146 12.29 13.83 15.96
C GLY A 146 13.11 12.78 16.71
N THR A 147 14.09 13.25 17.47
CA THR A 147 14.81 12.43 18.47
C THR A 147 14.74 13.15 19.80
N ALA A 148 15.31 12.61 20.88
CA ALA A 148 15.25 13.21 22.22
C ALA A 148 15.68 14.71 22.29
N ASP A 149 16.41 15.21 21.29
CA ASP A 149 16.87 16.60 21.18
C ASP A 149 16.09 17.46 20.14
N SER A 150 15.10 16.89 19.44
CA SER A 150 14.22 17.62 18.50
C SER A 150 12.74 17.24 18.68
N THR A 151 11.91 18.23 19.00
CA THR A 151 10.44 18.09 19.04
C THR A 151 9.90 17.94 17.63
N GLY A 152 9.89 16.70 17.12
CA GLY A 152 9.22 16.38 15.86
C GLY A 152 7.71 16.62 15.97
N VAL A 153 7.03 16.86 14.86
CA VAL A 153 5.57 17.12 14.82
C VAL A 153 4.77 16.03 15.53
N MET A 154 5.25 14.78 15.50
CA MET A 154 4.59 13.68 16.20
C MET A 154 4.66 13.76 17.72
N TYR A 155 5.65 14.45 18.28
CA TYR A 155 5.78 14.64 19.73
C TYR A 155 4.59 15.41 20.32
N ASP A 156 3.99 16.32 19.55
CA ASP A 156 2.82 17.11 19.96
C ASP A 156 1.49 16.33 19.82
N LEU A 157 1.50 15.15 19.18
CA LEU A 157 0.32 14.29 19.01
C LEU A 157 0.13 13.28 20.14
N PHE A 158 1.12 13.15 21.00
CA PHE A 158 1.17 12.19 22.10
C PHE A 158 0.88 12.86 23.45
#